data_AF-T0RFW2-F1
#
_entry.id   AF-T0RFW2-F1
#
_cell.length_a   1.000
_cell.length_b   1.000
_cell.length_c   1.000
_cell.angle_alpha   90.00
_cell.angle_beta   90.00
_cell.angle_gamma   90.00
#
_symmetry.space_group_name_H-M   'P 1'
#
loop_
_entity.id
_entity.type
_entity.pdbx_description
1 polymer ?
#
loop_
_entity_poly.entity_id
_entity_poly.type
_entity_poly.pdbx_seq_one_letter_code
_entity_poly.pdbx_strand_id
1 'polypeptide(L)' 'MARCRYCNKEITWMKEGRKNVPVEGDGTVHNCEEKKNALNTFKKMDRGSISAEEIAKYEEAINKKKK' A
#
# COMPACT_ATOMS: atom_id res chain seq x y z
N MET A 1 -15.96 17.70 4.32
CA MET A 1 -15.92 16.66 3.26
C MET A 1 -14.50 16.12 3.18
N ALA A 2 -14.33 14.81 3.00
CA ALA A 2 -13.01 14.21 2.91
C ALA A 2 -12.54 14.20 1.46
N ARG A 3 -11.23 14.09 1.23
CA ARG A 3 -10.67 13.89 -0.12
C ARG A 3 -9.95 12.56 -0.16
N CYS A 4 -10.09 11.84 -1.26
CA CYS A 4 -9.34 10.62 -1.48
C CYS A 4 -7.84 10.96 -1.58
N ARG A 5 -7.01 10.26 -0.80
CA ARG A 5 -5.55 10.52 -0.72
C ARG A 5 -4.83 10.34 -2.06
N TYR A 6 -5.37 9.49 -2.94
CA TYR A 6 -4.72 9.09 -4.19
C TYR A 6 -5.23 9.94 -5.35
N CYS A 7 -6.54 9.99 -5.59
CA CYS A 7 -7.12 10.71 -6.72
C CYS A 7 -7.55 12.15 -6.42
N ASN A 8 -7.43 12.61 -5.17
CA ASN A 8 -7.88 13.92 -4.68
C ASN A 8 -9.37 14.26 -4.92
N LYS A 9 -10.17 13.32 -5.43
CA LYS A 9 -11.62 13.48 -5.56
C LYS A 9 -12.26 13.68 -4.18
N GLU A 10 -13.30 14.48 -4.14
CA GLU A 10 -14.12 14.66 -2.94
C GLU A 10 -14.90 13.39 -2.65
N ILE A 11 -14.82 12.93 -1.41
CA ILE A 11 -15.51 11.74 -0.92
C ILE A 11 -16.24 12.06 0.39
N THR A 12 -17.37 11.40 0.57
CA THR A 12 -18.10 11.39 1.82
C THR A 12 -18.03 9.99 2.42
N TRP A 13 -17.87 9.88 3.74
CA TRP A 13 -17.92 8.60 4.42
C TRP A 13 -19.35 8.34 4.85
N MET A 14 -20.00 7.35 4.24
CA MET A 14 -21.31 6.88 4.68
C MET A 14 -21.16 5.62 5.52
N LYS A 15 -22.01 5.47 6.53
CA LYS A 15 -22.04 4.28 7.37
C LYS A 15 -23.03 3.30 6.77
N GLU A 16 -22.51 2.24 6.14
CA GLU A 16 -23.32 1.15 5.61
C GLU A 16 -23.19 -0.05 6.56
N GLY A 17 -24.18 -0.22 7.43
CA GLY A 17 -24.18 -1.23 8.49
C GLY A 17 -23.07 -0.99 9.53
N ARG A 18 -22.09 -1.91 9.59
CA ARG A 18 -20.95 -1.86 10.54
C ARG A 18 -19.68 -1.25 9.96
N LYS A 19 -19.66 -0.88 8.67
CA LYS A 19 -18.47 -0.36 8.00
C LYS A 19 -18.73 1.04 7.47
N ASN A 20 -17.66 1.85 7.42
CA ASN A 20 -17.70 3.14 6.75
C ASN A 20 -17.23 2.94 5.31
N VAL A 21 -18.07 3.31 4.35
CA VAL A 21 -17.83 3.18 2.92
C VAL A 21 -17.63 4.59 2.34
N PRO A 22 -16.54 4.83 1.59
CA PRO A 22 -16.36 6.10 0.91
C PRO A 22 -17.28 6.15 -0.32
N VAL A 23 -18.00 7.24 -0.48
CA VAL A 23 -18.90 7.50 -1.62
C VAL A 23 -18.53 8.81 -2.30
N GLU A 24 -18.80 8.92 -3.59
CA GLU A 24 -18.68 10.17 -4.35
C GLU A 24 -19.94 11.04 -4.18
N GLY A 25 -19.97 12.24 -4.76
CA GLY A 25 -21.07 13.20 -4.60
C GLY A 25 -22.41 12.72 -5.19
N ASP A 26 -22.38 11.73 -6.08
CA ASP A 26 -23.53 11.05 -6.67
C ASP A 26 -24.05 9.88 -5.81
N GLY A 27 -23.40 9.59 -4.68
CA GLY A 27 -23.74 8.47 -3.79
C GLY A 27 -23.15 7.13 -4.22
N THR A 28 -22.40 7.07 -5.32
CA THR A 28 -21.74 5.85 -5.80
C THR A 28 -20.53 5.52 -4.91
N VAL A 29 -20.27 4.23 -4.66
CA VAL A 29 -19.10 3.79 -3.88
C VAL A 29 -17.81 4.20 -4.60
N HIS A 30 -16.98 4.99 -3.91
CA HIS A 30 -15.72 5.48 -4.45
C HIS A 30 -14.68 4.35 -4.52
N ASN A 31 -14.38 3.86 -5.73
CA ASN A 31 -13.40 2.82 -5.97
C ASN A 31 -12.14 3.38 -6.65
N CYS A 32 -11.19 3.85 -5.84
CA CYS A 32 -9.98 4.52 -6.35
C CYS A 32 -9.03 3.56 -7.08
N GLU A 33 -8.81 3.79 -8.39
CA GLU A 33 -7.88 3.00 -9.22
C GLU A 33 -6.41 3.29 -8.87
N GLU A 34 -6.05 4.55 -8.64
CA GLU A 34 -4.69 4.93 -8.24
C GLU A 34 -4.26 4.27 -6.93
N LYS A 35 -5.21 4.08 -6.00
CA LYS A 35 -4.98 3.28 -4.78
C LYS A 35 -4.63 1.83 -5.11
N LYS A 36 -5.36 1.20 -6.03
CA LYS A 36 -5.11 -0.20 -6.44
C LYS A 36 -3.74 -0.33 -7.09
N ASN A 37 -3.37 0.62 -7.95
CA ASN A 37 -2.07 0.65 -8.60
C ASN A 37 -0.95 0.83 -7.58
N ALA A 38 -1.09 1.78 -6.64
CA ALA A 38 -0.13 1.96 -5.55
C ALA A 38 0.06 0.68 -4.73
N LEU A 39 -1.04 -0.01 -4.37
CA LEU A 39 -1.00 -1.31 -3.68
C LEU A 39 -0.24 -2.39 -4.49
N ASN A 40 -0.39 -2.41 -5.81
CA ASN A 40 0.30 -3.35 -6.69
C ASN A 40 1.78 -3.02 -6.87
N THR A 41 2.18 -1.76 -6.75
CA THR A 41 3.60 -1.33 -6.83
C THR A 41 4.41 -1.62 -5.58
N PHE A 42 3.78 -1.94 -4.44
CA PHE A 42 4.53 -2.42 -3.29
C PHE A 42 5.25 -3.70 -3.70
N LYS A 43 6.59 -3.68 -3.67
CA LYS A 43 7.43 -4.83 -3.96
C LYS A 43 6.96 -6.01 -3.09
N LYS A 44 6.28 -6.96 -3.72
CA LYS A 44 5.95 -8.25 -3.12
C LYS A 44 7.25 -9.03 -3.04
N MET A 45 8.03 -8.83 -1.98
CA MET A 45 9.17 -9.68 -1.69
C MET A 45 8.64 -11.01 -1.16
N ASP A 46 8.79 -12.06 -1.95
CA ASP A 46 8.50 -13.41 -1.49
C ASP A 46 9.57 -13.84 -0.47
N ARG A 47 9.19 -14.61 0.55
CA ARG A 47 10.10 -15.03 1.63
C ARG A 47 11.26 -15.90 1.12
N GLY A 48 11.15 -16.46 -0.09
CA GLY A 48 12.22 -17.22 -0.77
C GLY A 48 12.93 -16.44 -1.90
N SER A 49 12.64 -15.16 -2.09
CA SER A 49 13.20 -14.38 -3.21
C SER A 49 14.66 -13.95 -3.05
N ILE A 50 15.28 -14.21 -1.90
CA ILE A 50 16.69 -13.88 -1.65
C ILE A 50 17.50 -15.18 -1.69
N SER A 51 18.49 -15.24 -2.57
CA SER A 51 19.42 -16.37 -2.68
C SER A 51 20.38 -16.42 -1.47
N ALA A 52 20.86 -17.62 -1.12
CA ALA A 52 21.81 -17.80 -0.02
C ALA A 52 23.10 -16.98 -0.19
N GLU A 53 23.53 -16.78 -1.44
CA GLU A 53 24.72 -15.96 -1.77
C GLU A 53 24.49 -14.46 -1.52
N GLU A 54 23.28 -13.95 -1.77
CA GLU A 54 22.93 -12.57 -1.45
C GLU A 54 22.81 -12.34 0.05
N ILE A 55 22.26 -13.32 0.79
CA ILE A 55 22.20 -13.28 2.26
C ILE A 55 23.61 -13.18 2.85
N ALA A 56 24.55 -14.01 2.40
CA ALA A 56 25.94 -13.97 2.84
C ALA A 56 26.59 -12.59 2.61
N LYS A 57 26.35 -11.96 1.46
CA LYS A 57 26.83 -10.61 1.16
C LYS A 57 26.24 -9.55 2.11
N TYR A 58 24.94 -9.65 2.42
CA TYR A 58 24.30 -8.75 3.39
C TYR A 58 24.87 -8.95 4.81
N GLU A 59 25.10 -10.19 5.23
CA GLU A 59 25.69 -10.52 6.53
C GLU A 59 27.13 -9.98 6.66
N GLU A 60 27.96 -10.17 5.64
CA GLU A 60 29.31 -9.62 5.60
C GLU A 60 29.33 -8.09 5.71
N ALA A 61 28.42 -7.41 5.00
CA ALA A 61 28.32 -5.95 5.03
C ALA A 61 27.89 -5.43 6.41
N ILE A 62 26.98 -6.14 7.09
CA ILE A 62 26.53 -5.80 8.44
C ILE A 62 27.67 -6.01 9.45
N ASN A 63 28.40 -7.11 9.34
CA ASN A 63 29.50 -7.42 10.26
C ASN A 63 30.71 -6.50 10.07
N LYS A 64 31.00 -6.07 8.83
CA LYS A 64 32.07 -5.09 8.55
C LYS A 64 31.75 -3.70 9.10
N LYS A 65 30.48 -3.28 9.14
CA LYS A 65 30.06 -1.98 9.73
C LYS A 65 30.07 -1.96 11.26
N LYS A 66 30.04 -3.12 11.91
CA LYS A 66 30.09 -3.23 13.38
C LYS A 66 31.52 -3.17 13.94
N LYS A 67 32.54 -3.25 13.10
CA LYS A 67 33.95 -3.21 13.46
C LYS A 67 34.50 -1.79 13.31
#